data_AF-A0A6I3U9N3-F1
#
_entry.id   AF-A0A6I3U9N3-F1
#
_cell.length_a   1.000
_cell.length_b   1.000
_cell.length_c   1.000
_cell.angle_alpha   90.00
_cell.angle_beta   90.00
_cell.angle_gamma   90.00
#
_symmetry.space_group_name_H-M   'P 1'
#
loop_
_entity.id
_entity.type
_entity.pdbx_description
1 polymer ?
#
loop_
_entity_poly.entity_id
_entity_poly.type
_entity_poly.pdbx_seq_one_letter_code
_entity_poly.pdbx_strand_id
1 'polypeptide(L)' 'VSDRIAVIHDGKIQGIVSPETTNKQELGILMAGGNLGKEKDDV' A
#
# COMPACT_ATOMS: atom_id res chain seq x y z
N VAL A 1 -13.05 6.89 -11.97
CA VAL A 1 -11.89 7.31 -11.16
C VAL A 1 -12.33 7.33 -9.72
N SER A 2 -11.55 6.73 -8.82
CA SER A 2 -11.85 6.71 -7.38
C SER A 2 -11.10 7.85 -6.68
N ASP A 3 -11.66 8.39 -5.60
CA ASP A 3 -10.98 9.43 -4.82
C ASP A 3 -9.87 8.86 -3.93
N ARG A 4 -10.06 7.63 -3.43
CA ARG A 4 -9.12 6.93 -2.55
C ARG A 4 -9.14 5.43 -2.79
N ILE A 5 -8.01 4.78 -2.54
CA ILE A 5 -7.82 3.33 -2.66
C ILE A 5 -7.37 2.82 -1.28
N ALA A 6 -8.18 1.97 -0.66
CA ALA A 6 -7.78 1.23 0.54
C ALA A 6 -7.15 -0.11 0.13
N VAL A 7 -5.95 -0.39 0.62
CA VAL A 7 -5.25 -1.65 0.36
C VAL A 7 -5.43 -2.55 1.58
N ILE A 8 -5.91 -3.77 1.34
CA ILE A 8 -6.13 -4.77 2.38
C ILE A 8 -5.23 -5.97 2.08
N HIS A 9 -4.44 -6.37 3.07
CA HIS A 9 -3.60 -7.56 3.03
C HIS A 9 -3.80 -8.31 4.35
N ASP A 10 -3.96 -9.64 4.27
CA ASP A 10 -4.18 -10.51 5.44
C ASP A 10 -5.33 -10.05 6.36
N GLY A 11 -6.43 -9.56 5.75
CA GLY A 11 -7.60 -9.06 6.48
C GLY A 11 -7.40 -7.75 7.23
N LYS A 12 -6.25 -7.08 7.07
CA LYS A 12 -5.94 -5.78 7.68
C LYS A 12 -5.77 -4.71 6.61
N ILE A 13 -6.20 -3.49 6.94
CA ILE A 13 -5.98 -2.32 6.08
C ILE A 13 -4.51 -1.93 6.21
N GLN A 14 -3.74 -2.11 5.14
CA GLN A 14 -2.35 -1.67 5.07
C GLN A 14 -2.23 -0.15 4.92
N GLY A 15 -3.17 0.47 4.21
CA GLY A 15 -3.17 1.91 4.01
C GLY A 15 -4.25 2.39 3.08
N ILE A 16 -4.44 3.71 3.07
CA ILE A 16 -5.34 4.39 2.14
C ILE A 16 -4.49 5.37 1.33
N VAL A 17 -4.49 5.21 0.01
CA VAL A 17 -3.70 6.03 -0.93
C VAL A 17 -4.61 6.75 -1.91
N SER A 18 -4.13 7.88 -2.44
CA SER A 18 -4.84 8.61 -3.50
C SER A 18 -4.27 8.20 -4.86
N PRO A 19 -5.10 7.85 -5.86
CA PRO A 19 -4.60 7.44 -7.18
C PRO A 19 -3.87 8.56 -7.93
N GLU A 20 -4.07 9.82 -7.53
CA GLU A 20 -3.37 10.98 -8.10
C GLU A 20 -1.92 11.09 -7.65
N THR A 21 -1.63 10.64 -6.42
CA THR A 21 -0.29 10.75 -5.81
C THR A 21 0.44 9.41 -5.74
N THR A 22 -0.29 8.30 -5.77
CA THR A 22 0.29 6.96 -5.66
C THR A 22 0.68 6.42 -7.03
N ASN A 23 1.80 5.69 -7.06
CA ASN A 23 2.24 4.98 -8.26
C ASN A 23 2.06 3.46 -8.13
N LYS A 24 2.27 2.74 -9.25
CA LYS A 24 2.08 1.27 -9.29
C LYS A 24 3.05 0.52 -8.37
N GLN A 25 4.26 1.03 -8.16
CA GLN A 25 5.25 0.37 -7.30
C GLN A 25 4.86 0.48 -5.84
N GLU A 26 4.49 1.69 -5.38
CA GLU A 26 3.98 1.93 -4.03
C GLU A 26 2.73 1.11 -3.74
N LEU A 27 1.80 1.08 -4.70
CA LEU A 27 0.61 0.27 -4.58
C LEU A 27 0.94 -1.22 -4.49
N GLY A 28 1.88 -1.70 -5.31
CA GLY A 28 2.36 -3.08 -5.28
C GLY A 28 3.02 -3.46 -3.96
N ILE A 29 3.79 -2.54 -3.35
CA ILE A 29 4.39 -2.72 -2.02
C ILE A 29 3.29 -2.91 -0.98
N LEU A 30 2.29 -2.02 -0.95
CA LEU A 30 1.17 -2.13 -0.01
C LEU A 30 0.35 -3.41 -0.23
N MET A 31 0.18 -3.84 -1.49
CA MET A 31 -0.54 -5.06 -1.85
C MET A 31 0.21 -6.33 -1.41
N ALA A 32 1.54 -6.30 -1.42
CA ALA A 32 2.39 -7.37 -0.90
C ALA A 32 2.51 -7.37 0.64
N GLY A 33 1.85 -6.43 1.33
CA GLY A 33 1.97 -6.28 2.79
C GLY A 33 3.18 -5.46 3.24
N GLY A 34 3.95 -4.90 2.31
CA GLY A 34 5.07 -4.01 2.60
C GLY A 34 4.62 -2.63 3.07
N ASN A 35 5.53 -1.89 3.70
CA ASN A 35 5.30 -0.54 4.19
C ASN A 35 6.18 0.45 3.41
N LEU A 36 5.61 1.53 2.88
CA LEU A 36 6.36 2.58 2.16
C LEU A 36 7.45 3.26 3.03
N GLY A 37 7.41 3.08 4.34
CA GLY A 37 8.28 3.78 5.30
C GLY A 37 9.42 2.96 5.91
N LYS A 38 9.54 1.64 5.69
CA LYS A 38 10.64 0.86 6.29
C LYS A 38 11.10 -0.30 5.41
N GLU A 39 12.29 -0.11 4.84
CA GLU A 39 13.21 -1.21 4.54
C GLU A 39 13.73 -1.78 5.87
N LYS A 40 12.94 -2.65 6.50
CA LYS A 40 13.33 -3.58 7.58
C LYS A 40 12.09 -4.32 8.06
N ASP A 41 12.08 -5.63 7.83
CA ASP A 41 11.63 -6.70 8.72
C ASP A 41 11.15 -7.89 7.88
N ASP A 42 12.05 -8.41 7.02
CA ASP A 42 12.04 -9.83 6.67
C ASP A 42 13.21 -10.46 7.43
N VAL A 43 12.84 -11.35 8.36
CA VAL A 43 13.72 -12.20 9.19
C VAL A 43 14.60 -13.09 8.32
#